data_AF-A0A2Z3H6I3-F1
#
_entry.id   AF-A0A2Z3H6I3-F1
#
_cell.length_a   1.000
_cell.length_b   1.000
_cell.length_c   1.000
_cell.angle_alpha   90.00
_cell.angle_beta   90.00
_cell.angle_gamma   90.00
#
_symmetry.space_group_name_H-M   'P 1'
#
loop_
_entity.id
_entity.type
_entity.pdbx_description
1 polymer ?
#
loop_
_entity_poly.entity_id
_entity_poly.type
_entity_poly.pdbx_seq_one_letter_code
_entity_poly.pdbx_strand_id
1 'polypeptide(L)'
;MKGTIAKGLRATATLWPAIGVAFGWLHQAAHVLGVEGTSGAAIRKKLGGLLGAMPRHRRSAGTLKDAVSHFVKVTRSYGPGLFVCYDVAGLPGTNNDLEQLFGAHRYHERRASGRKGGSPGTVLRGSVRVVAALATRTGEVTATNGSVLVPIGGRRRRRVERRRFRRNPEEYLKALENKLIQSGLPS
;
A
#
# COMPACT_ATOMS: atom_id res chain seq x y z
N MET A 1 -20.40 33.83 23.29
CA MET A 1 -19.57 32.69 22.86
C MET A 1 -18.83 31.98 24.01
N LYS A 2 -18.29 32.68 25.03
CA LYS A 2 -17.60 32.02 26.18
C LYS A 2 -18.50 31.08 27.01
N GLY A 3 -19.78 31.44 27.21
CA GLY A 3 -20.71 30.62 28.00
C GLY A 3 -21.12 29.29 27.36
N THR A 4 -21.21 29.23 26.03
CA THR A 4 -21.58 28.00 25.29
C THR A 4 -20.43 26.99 25.28
N ILE A 5 -19.19 27.43 25.12
CA ILE A 5 -17.99 26.58 25.19
C ILE A 5 -17.84 26.00 26.61
N ALA A 6 -17.97 26.82 27.65
CA ALA A 6 -17.86 26.38 29.04
C ALA A 6 -18.97 25.36 29.43
N LYS A 7 -20.17 25.50 28.87
CA LYS A 7 -21.25 24.52 29.04
C LYS A 7 -20.89 23.18 28.38
N GLY A 8 -20.37 23.20 27.15
CA GLY A 8 -19.94 21.99 26.45
C GLY A 8 -18.78 21.26 27.14
N LEU A 9 -17.77 22.00 27.63
CA LEU A 9 -16.65 21.42 28.38
C LEU A 9 -17.11 20.75 29.68
N ARG A 10 -18.02 21.37 30.43
CA ARG A 10 -18.61 20.75 31.62
C ARG A 10 -19.43 19.50 31.29
N ALA A 11 -20.25 19.54 30.24
CA ALA A 11 -21.06 18.41 29.81
C ALA A 11 -20.21 17.20 29.36
N THR A 12 -18.99 17.44 28.87
CA THR A 12 -18.07 16.40 28.37
C THR A 12 -16.94 16.07 29.34
N ALA A 13 -16.89 16.69 30.51
CA ALA A 13 -15.80 16.59 31.49
C ALA A 13 -15.35 15.14 31.76
N THR A 14 -16.33 14.23 31.87
CA THR A 14 -16.11 12.81 32.17
C THR A 14 -15.42 12.02 31.04
N LEU A 15 -15.47 12.52 29.79
CA LEU A 15 -14.86 11.88 28.63
C LEU A 15 -13.36 12.21 28.50
N TRP A 16 -12.94 13.39 28.97
CA TRP A 16 -11.60 13.92 28.74
C TRP A 16 -10.45 13.07 29.29
N PRO A 17 -10.53 12.42 30.47
CA PRO A 17 -9.43 11.60 30.96
C PRO A 17 -9.09 10.44 30.02
N ALA A 18 -10.11 9.71 29.55
CA ALA A 18 -9.94 8.60 28.60
C ALA A 18 -9.41 9.11 27.24
N ILE A 19 -9.96 10.23 26.76
CA ILE A 19 -9.53 10.87 25.51
C ILE A 19 -8.07 11.30 25.60
N GLY A 20 -7.64 11.94 26.69
CA GLY A 20 -6.27 12.40 26.87
C GLY A 20 -5.25 11.27 26.82
N VAL A 21 -5.54 10.14 27.47
CA VAL A 21 -4.69 8.94 27.42
C VAL A 21 -4.61 8.37 25.99
N ALA A 22 -5.76 8.14 25.35
CA ALA A 22 -5.79 7.59 24.00
C ALA A 22 -5.12 8.52 22.97
N PHE A 23 -5.39 9.83 23.08
CA PHE A 23 -4.78 10.86 22.26
C PHE A 23 -3.27 10.92 22.46
N GLY A 24 -2.76 10.77 23.69
CA GLY A 24 -1.32 10.72 23.96
C GLY A 24 -0.63 9.63 23.14
N TRP A 25 -1.20 8.43 23.08
CA TRP A 25 -0.65 7.35 22.24
C TRP A 25 -0.78 7.63 20.74
N LEU A 26 -1.91 8.18 20.28
CA LEU A 26 -2.08 8.56 18.87
C LEU A 26 -1.07 9.64 18.46
N HIS A 27 -0.87 10.63 19.31
CA HIS A 27 0.08 11.72 19.09
C HIS A 27 1.52 11.20 19.05
N GLN A 28 1.89 10.29 19.95
CA GLN A 28 3.19 9.62 19.90
C GLN A 28 3.38 8.81 18.61
N ALA A 29 2.36 8.06 18.18
CA ALA A 29 2.41 7.29 16.93
C ALA A 29 2.59 8.22 15.72
N ALA A 30 1.83 9.32 15.67
CA ALA A 30 1.94 10.32 14.62
C ALA A 30 3.34 10.96 14.60
N HIS A 31 3.90 11.28 15.77
CA HIS A 31 5.25 11.84 15.86
C HIS A 31 6.31 10.84 15.38
N VAL A 32 6.20 9.56 15.76
CA VAL A 32 7.10 8.50 15.25
C VAL A 32 7.01 8.38 13.73
N LEU A 33 5.82 8.48 13.16
CA LEU A 33 5.62 8.40 11.70
C LEU A 33 6.02 9.70 10.97
N GLY A 34 6.00 10.84 11.64
CA GLY A 34 6.36 12.13 11.05
C GLY A 34 7.87 12.41 10.98
N VAL A 35 8.72 11.52 11.49
CA VAL A 35 10.17 11.74 11.49
C VAL A 35 10.75 11.51 10.09
N GLU A 36 11.34 12.55 9.52
CA GLU A 36 12.05 12.50 8.25
C GLU A 36 13.52 12.05 8.42
N GLY A 37 14.14 11.59 7.33
CA GLY A 37 15.57 11.21 7.31
C GLY A 37 15.95 10.00 8.15
N THR A 38 14.97 9.25 8.67
CA THR A 38 15.18 8.04 9.47
C THR A 38 14.81 6.80 8.66
N SER A 39 15.55 5.70 8.82
CA SER A 39 15.26 4.45 8.10
C SER A 39 13.93 3.81 8.54
N GLY A 40 13.29 3.09 7.61
CA GLY A 40 12.05 2.36 7.85
C GLY A 40 12.20 1.30 8.94
N ALA A 41 13.38 0.69 9.07
CA ALA A 41 13.70 -0.23 10.16
C ALA A 41 13.67 0.46 11.54
N ALA A 42 14.21 1.67 11.66
CA ALA A 42 14.20 2.42 12.91
C ALA A 42 12.79 2.90 13.28
N ILE A 43 12.00 3.38 12.30
CA ILE A 43 10.60 3.73 12.51
C ILE A 43 9.78 2.50 12.93
N ARG A 44 9.97 1.36 12.26
CA ARG A 44 9.32 0.09 12.63
C ARG A 44 9.63 -0.32 14.07
N LYS A 45 10.89 -0.20 14.50
CA LYS A 45 11.29 -0.50 15.88
C LYS A 45 10.59 0.41 16.89
N LYS A 46 10.63 1.73 16.66
CA LYS A 46 9.99 2.73 17.55
C LYS A 46 8.48 2.52 17.63
N LEU A 47 7.80 2.41 16.49
CA LEU A 47 6.36 2.19 16.42
C LEU A 47 5.98 0.83 17.02
N GLY A 48 6.75 -0.22 16.75
CA GLY A 48 6.55 -1.54 17.32
C GLY A 48 6.63 -1.55 18.85
N GLY A 49 7.58 -0.79 19.43
CA GLY A 49 7.67 -0.60 20.87
C GLY A 49 6.41 0.04 21.46
N LEU A 50 5.93 1.14 20.86
CA LEU A 50 4.70 1.81 21.25
C LEU A 50 3.49 0.87 21.15
N LEU A 51 3.30 0.20 20.00
CA LEU A 51 2.21 -0.76 19.77
C LEU A 51 2.31 -2.01 20.66
N GLY A 52 3.48 -2.30 21.21
CA GLY A 52 3.70 -3.34 22.21
C GLY A 52 3.30 -2.88 23.62
N ALA A 53 3.50 -1.61 23.95
CA ALA A 53 3.12 -1.05 25.24
C ALA A 53 1.60 -0.83 25.36
N MET A 54 0.95 -0.39 24.29
CA MET A 54 -0.49 -0.04 24.30
C MET A 54 -1.40 -1.16 24.84
N PRO A 55 -1.29 -2.45 24.45
CA PRO A 55 -2.13 -3.51 25.02
C PRO A 55 -1.95 -3.73 26.53
N ARG A 56 -0.76 -3.45 27.08
CA ARG A 56 -0.46 -3.59 28.51
C ARG A 56 -1.11 -2.48 29.32
N HIS A 57 -1.12 -1.27 28.78
CA HIS A 57 -1.64 -0.09 29.46
C HIS A 57 -3.06 0.30 29.03
N ARG A 58 -3.68 -0.36 28.04
CA ARG A 58 -4.99 0.03 27.48
C ARG A 58 -6.12 0.23 28.50
N ARG A 59 -6.04 -0.40 29.68
CA ARG A 59 -7.01 -0.18 30.77
C ARG A 59 -7.02 1.27 31.27
N SER A 60 -5.90 1.99 31.19
CA SER A 60 -5.84 3.41 31.56
C SER A 60 -6.63 4.31 30.62
N ALA A 61 -6.99 3.85 29.42
CA ALA A 61 -7.88 4.56 28.51
C ALA A 61 -9.38 4.35 28.82
N GLY A 62 -9.73 3.67 29.91
CA GLY A 62 -11.10 3.51 30.39
C GLY A 62 -12.05 2.98 29.31
N THR A 63 -13.07 3.77 28.96
CA THR A 63 -14.07 3.45 27.94
C THR A 63 -13.48 3.28 26.53
N LEU A 64 -12.27 3.82 26.26
CA LEU A 64 -11.60 3.73 24.96
C LEU A 64 -10.64 2.54 24.83
N LYS A 65 -10.56 1.64 25.82
CA LYS A 65 -9.67 0.46 25.80
C LYS A 65 -9.81 -0.40 24.53
N ASP A 66 -11.03 -0.52 24.01
CA ASP A 66 -11.33 -1.35 22.84
C ASP A 66 -10.99 -0.61 21.55
N ALA A 67 -11.16 0.72 21.52
CA ALA A 67 -10.67 1.57 20.44
C ALA A 67 -9.13 1.52 20.34
N VAL A 68 -8.43 1.54 21.48
CA VAL A 68 -6.97 1.36 21.54
C VAL A 68 -6.55 -0.02 21.01
N SER A 69 -7.31 -1.06 21.35
CA SER A 69 -7.06 -2.42 20.87
C SER A 69 -7.27 -2.52 19.36
N HIS A 70 -8.32 -1.87 18.85
CA HIS A 70 -8.61 -1.78 17.42
C HIS A 70 -7.52 -1.03 16.67
N PHE A 71 -7.07 0.13 17.18
CA PHE A 71 -5.95 0.88 16.62
C PHE A 71 -4.71 -0.01 16.47
N VAL A 72 -4.30 -0.71 17.55
CA VAL A 72 -3.14 -1.60 17.50
C VAL A 72 -3.29 -2.69 16.45
N LYS A 73 -4.48 -3.31 16.36
CA LYS A 73 -4.77 -4.33 15.33
C LYS A 73 -4.63 -3.76 13.93
N VAL A 74 -5.25 -2.61 13.67
CA VAL A 74 -5.27 -1.98 12.35
C VAL A 74 -3.86 -1.54 11.94
N THR A 75 -3.12 -0.84 12.81
CA THR A 75 -1.75 -0.39 12.51
C THR A 75 -0.83 -1.57 12.21
N ARG A 76 -0.96 -2.70 12.93
CA ARG A 76 -0.18 -3.92 12.62
C ARG A 76 -0.53 -4.50 11.26
N SER A 77 -1.80 -4.48 10.87
CA SER A 77 -2.23 -5.01 9.56
C SER A 77 -1.63 -4.23 8.38
N TYR A 78 -1.40 -2.92 8.53
CA TYR A 78 -0.73 -2.09 7.53
C TYR A 78 0.81 -2.21 7.53
N GLY A 79 1.40 -2.81 8.57
CA GLY A 79 2.85 -2.86 8.80
C GLY A 79 3.73 -3.24 7.60
N PRO A 80 3.38 -4.25 6.77
CA PRO A 80 4.21 -4.65 5.63
C PRO A 80 4.46 -3.54 4.60
N GLY A 81 3.51 -2.61 4.42
CA GLY A 81 3.59 -1.54 3.42
C GLY A 81 3.93 -0.16 3.98
N LEU A 82 3.85 0.02 5.31
CA LEU A 82 3.90 1.35 5.93
C LEU A 82 5.30 1.99 5.93
N PHE A 83 6.36 1.18 5.91
CA PHE A 83 7.72 1.68 6.17
C PHE A 83 8.57 1.92 4.92
N VAL A 84 8.09 1.53 3.73
CA VAL A 84 8.90 1.60 2.50
C VAL A 84 9.21 3.04 2.11
N CYS A 85 8.32 3.99 2.44
CA CYS A 85 8.52 5.41 2.15
C CYS A 85 9.71 6.05 2.88
N TYR A 86 10.21 5.43 3.96
CA TYR A 86 11.39 5.92 4.68
C TYR A 86 12.71 5.46 4.06
N ASP A 87 12.69 4.35 3.32
CA ASP A 87 13.89 3.74 2.74
C ASP A 87 14.06 4.11 1.25
N VAL A 88 13.00 4.58 0.58
CA VAL A 88 13.00 4.93 -0.84
C VAL A 88 12.80 6.43 -1.01
N ALA A 89 13.86 7.12 -1.45
CA ALA A 89 13.80 8.54 -1.77
C ALA A 89 12.71 8.83 -2.82
N GLY A 90 11.92 9.88 -2.59
CA GLY A 90 10.85 10.30 -3.50
C GLY A 90 9.58 9.44 -3.45
N LEU A 91 9.53 8.36 -2.64
CA LEU A 91 8.28 7.62 -2.42
C LEU A 91 7.40 8.38 -1.42
N PRO A 92 6.14 8.72 -1.76
CA PRO A 92 5.33 9.50 -0.86
C PRO A 92 4.97 8.75 0.43
N GLY A 93 5.08 9.45 1.56
CA GLY A 93 4.81 8.90 2.90
C GLY A 93 3.36 9.03 3.36
N THR A 94 2.53 9.83 2.69
CA THR A 94 1.13 10.05 3.08
C THR A 94 0.16 9.53 2.03
N ASN A 95 -1.06 9.18 2.46
CA ASN A 95 -2.12 8.77 1.54
C ASN A 95 -2.51 9.90 0.57
N ASN A 96 -2.52 11.16 1.04
CA ASN A 96 -2.86 12.30 0.19
C ASN A 96 -1.86 12.46 -0.96
N ASP A 97 -0.56 12.33 -0.66
CA ASP A 97 0.48 12.44 -1.68
C ASP A 97 0.44 11.25 -2.65
N LEU A 98 0.14 10.05 -2.17
CA LEU A 98 -0.11 8.88 -3.02
C LEU A 98 -1.32 9.10 -3.93
N GLU A 99 -2.44 9.62 -3.40
CA GLU A 99 -3.63 9.94 -4.18
C GLU A 99 -3.35 11.00 -5.23
N GLN A 100 -2.58 12.04 -4.89
CA GLN A 100 -2.14 13.08 -5.81
C GLN A 100 -1.26 12.50 -6.91
N LEU A 101 -0.29 11.65 -6.56
CA LEU A 101 0.59 10.95 -7.49
C LEU A 101 -0.20 10.07 -8.47
N PHE A 102 -1.11 9.23 -7.97
CA PHE A 102 -1.97 8.39 -8.82
C PHE A 102 -2.98 9.21 -9.62
N GLY A 103 -3.48 10.32 -9.07
CA GLY A 103 -4.32 11.28 -9.76
C GLY A 103 -3.61 11.89 -10.96
N ALA A 104 -2.38 12.35 -10.77
CA ALA A 104 -1.54 12.90 -11.81
C ALA A 104 -1.24 11.84 -12.90
N HIS A 105 -0.90 10.61 -12.54
CA HIS A 105 -0.69 9.55 -13.52
C HIS A 105 -1.95 9.29 -14.37
N ARG A 106 -3.12 9.16 -13.74
CA ARG A 106 -4.40 8.95 -14.44
C ARG A 106 -4.76 10.11 -15.37
N TYR A 107 -4.46 11.34 -14.97
CA TYR A 107 -4.66 12.52 -15.80
C TYR A 107 -3.82 12.47 -17.08
N HIS A 108 -2.54 12.11 -16.98
CA HIS A 108 -1.65 11.99 -18.13
C HIS A 108 -2.04 10.84 -19.06
N GLU A 109 -2.40 9.68 -18.51
CA GLU A 109 -2.93 8.57 -19.33
C GLU A 109 -4.20 8.96 -20.09
N ARG A 110 -5.09 9.78 -19.50
CA ARG A 110 -6.27 10.32 -20.20
C ARG A 110 -5.88 11.24 -21.34
N ARG A 111 -4.92 12.15 -21.13
CA ARG A 111 -4.43 13.08 -22.16
C ARG A 111 -3.78 12.36 -23.34
N ALA A 112 -2.99 11.31 -23.06
CA ALA A 112 -2.28 10.56 -24.09
C ALA A 112 -3.17 9.56 -24.85
N SER A 113 -4.17 8.96 -24.19
CA SER A 113 -4.97 7.86 -24.77
C SER A 113 -6.43 8.22 -25.07
N GLY A 114 -6.92 9.36 -24.57
CA GLY A 114 -8.33 9.75 -24.63
C GLY A 114 -9.28 8.94 -23.74
N ARG A 115 -8.78 7.96 -22.96
CA ARG A 115 -9.63 7.03 -22.19
C ARG A 115 -9.90 7.49 -20.77
N LYS A 116 -11.17 7.60 -20.39
CA LYS A 116 -11.61 7.96 -19.02
C LYS A 116 -11.16 6.96 -17.95
N GLY A 117 -11.18 5.66 -18.29
CA GLY A 117 -10.71 4.55 -17.45
C GLY A 117 -9.30 4.12 -17.79
N GLY A 118 -8.62 3.44 -16.86
CA GLY A 118 -7.30 2.86 -17.10
C GLY A 118 -7.33 1.93 -18.31
N SER A 119 -6.36 2.06 -19.21
CA SER A 119 -6.27 1.15 -20.36
C SER A 119 -6.13 -0.30 -19.86
N PRO A 120 -6.53 -1.31 -20.65
CA PRO A 120 -6.20 -2.70 -20.33
C PRO A 120 -4.70 -2.88 -20.06
N GLY A 121 -3.84 -2.10 -20.71
CA GLY A 121 -2.41 -2.03 -20.44
C GLY A 121 -2.05 -1.59 -19.02
N THR A 122 -2.84 -0.72 -18.39
CA THR A 122 -2.68 -0.29 -16.99
C THR A 122 -3.09 -1.40 -16.00
N VAL A 123 -4.06 -2.24 -16.32
CA VAL A 123 -4.37 -3.42 -15.46
C VAL A 123 -3.32 -4.53 -15.64
N LEU A 124 -2.74 -4.63 -16.84
CA LEU A 124 -1.79 -5.68 -17.20
C LEU A 124 -0.33 -5.35 -16.82
N ARG A 125 0.05 -4.07 -16.88
CA ARG A 125 1.40 -3.53 -16.66
C ARG A 125 1.39 -2.34 -15.69
N GLY A 126 0.35 -2.14 -14.90
CA GLY A 126 0.15 -0.94 -14.08
C GLY A 126 1.30 -0.60 -13.16
N SER A 127 1.84 -1.59 -12.46
CA SER A 127 3.04 -1.41 -11.63
C SER A 127 4.21 -0.85 -12.45
N VAL A 128 4.49 -1.43 -13.62
CA VAL A 128 5.58 -1.01 -14.50
C VAL A 128 5.31 0.35 -15.15
N ARG A 129 4.06 0.62 -15.59
CA ARG A 129 3.70 1.89 -16.25
C ARG A 129 3.66 3.05 -15.27
N VAL A 130 3.23 2.82 -14.03
CA VAL A 130 3.29 3.83 -12.97
C VAL A 130 4.75 4.14 -12.63
N VAL A 131 5.57 3.11 -12.40
CA VAL A 131 7.02 3.30 -12.12
C VAL A 131 7.73 4.00 -13.27
N ALA A 132 7.49 3.58 -14.52
CA ALA A 132 8.08 4.23 -15.69
C ALA A 132 7.62 5.68 -15.85
N ALA A 133 6.32 5.96 -15.68
CA ALA A 133 5.78 7.33 -15.77
C ALA A 133 6.31 8.25 -14.66
N LEU A 134 6.61 7.69 -13.47
CA LEU A 134 7.27 8.42 -12.40
C LEU A 134 8.73 8.71 -12.74
N ALA A 135 9.48 7.69 -13.17
CA ALA A 135 10.89 7.83 -13.55
C ALA A 135 11.09 8.87 -14.69
N THR A 136 10.19 8.89 -15.68
CA THR A 136 10.22 9.92 -16.73
C THR A 136 9.94 11.33 -16.21
N ARG A 137 9.22 11.47 -15.10
CA ARG A 137 8.83 12.77 -14.54
C ARG A 137 9.87 13.31 -13.55
N THR A 138 10.57 12.42 -12.85
CA THR A 138 11.69 12.78 -11.97
C THR A 138 12.99 13.02 -12.73
N GLY A 139 13.03 12.70 -14.05
CA GLY A 139 14.22 12.86 -14.88
C GLY A 139 15.27 11.76 -14.71
N GLU A 140 15.00 10.77 -13.86
CA GLU A 140 15.89 9.64 -13.55
C GLU A 140 15.63 8.45 -14.47
N VAL A 141 15.87 8.62 -15.78
CA VAL A 141 15.83 7.47 -16.71
C VAL A 141 17.22 6.89 -16.86
N THR A 142 17.60 5.98 -15.96
CA THR A 142 18.75 5.09 -16.15
C THR A 142 18.25 3.69 -16.55
N ALA A 143 18.99 3.02 -17.44
CA ALA A 143 18.62 1.71 -18.01
C ALA A 143 18.35 0.62 -16.95
N THR A 144 18.86 0.80 -15.74
CA THR A 144 18.69 -0.07 -14.56
C THR A 144 17.29 -0.01 -13.93
N ASN A 145 16.49 1.04 -14.16
CA ASN A 145 15.13 1.17 -13.63
C ASN A 145 14.13 0.18 -14.28
N GLY A 146 14.54 -0.52 -15.35
CA GLY A 146 13.80 -1.64 -15.94
C GLY A 146 13.98 -2.97 -15.21
N SER A 147 14.87 -3.05 -14.22
CA SER A 147 15.27 -4.32 -13.59
C SER A 147 14.46 -4.72 -12.34
N VAL A 148 13.55 -3.86 -11.84
CA VAL A 148 12.55 -4.22 -10.80
C VAL A 148 11.40 -5.04 -11.42
N LEU A 149 11.77 -6.12 -12.10
CA LEU A 149 10.89 -7.14 -12.66
C LEU A 149 10.79 -8.29 -11.66
N VAL A 150 9.97 -8.14 -10.62
CA VAL A 150 9.35 -9.29 -9.93
C VAL A 150 8.81 -10.23 -11.02
N PRO A 151 8.92 -11.58 -10.94
CA PRO A 151 8.73 -12.46 -12.09
C PRO A 151 7.30 -12.37 -12.69
N ILE A 152 7.13 -11.47 -13.66
CA ILE A 152 5.92 -11.31 -14.48
C ILE A 152 5.73 -12.54 -15.39
N GLY A 153 6.76 -13.38 -15.55
CA GLY A 153 6.79 -14.56 -16.40
C GLY A 153 5.61 -15.51 -16.18
N GLY A 154 5.30 -15.85 -14.92
CA GLY A 154 4.22 -16.81 -14.61
C GLY A 154 2.83 -16.31 -14.98
N ARG A 155 2.53 -15.03 -14.73
CA ARG A 155 1.21 -14.43 -15.05
C ARG A 155 1.07 -14.12 -16.54
N ARG A 156 2.17 -13.76 -17.22
CA ARG A 156 2.21 -13.56 -18.68
C ARG A 156 1.98 -14.89 -19.42
N ARG A 157 2.64 -15.96 -18.99
CA ARG A 157 2.53 -17.30 -19.58
C ARG A 157 1.10 -17.84 -19.51
N ARG A 158 0.45 -17.79 -18.33
CA ARG A 158 -0.95 -18.22 -18.15
C ARG A 158 -1.95 -17.45 -19.04
N ARG A 159 -1.66 -16.19 -19.39
CA ARG A 159 -2.53 -15.39 -20.29
C ARG A 159 -2.31 -15.69 -21.76
N VAL A 160 -1.07 -15.95 -22.18
CA VAL A 160 -0.77 -16.42 -23.54
C VAL A 160 -1.44 -17.77 -23.77
N GLU A 161 -1.32 -18.68 -22.80
CA GLU A 161 -1.99 -19.99 -22.80
C GLU A 161 -3.51 -19.85 -22.88
N ARG A 162 -4.14 -19.00 -22.06
CA ARG A 162 -5.59 -18.72 -22.15
C ARG A 162 -6.02 -18.10 -23.48
N ARG A 163 -5.22 -17.19 -24.06
CA ARG A 163 -5.52 -16.60 -25.38
C ARG A 163 -5.39 -17.64 -26.50
N ARG A 164 -4.37 -18.50 -26.45
CA ARG A 164 -4.17 -19.58 -27.42
C ARG A 164 -5.31 -20.59 -27.35
N PHE A 165 -5.69 -21.02 -26.14
CA PHE A 165 -6.85 -21.89 -25.90
C PHE A 165 -8.16 -21.27 -26.43
N ARG A 166 -8.43 -19.99 -26.14
CA ARG A 166 -9.65 -19.32 -26.63
C ARG A 166 -9.68 -19.10 -28.14
N ARG A 167 -8.52 -19.07 -28.81
CA ARG A 167 -8.41 -18.86 -30.24
C ARG A 167 -8.68 -20.13 -31.03
N ASN A 168 -8.17 -21.27 -30.55
CA ASN A 168 -8.44 -22.59 -31.13
C ASN A 168 -8.26 -23.67 -30.04
N PRO A 169 -9.35 -24.07 -29.36
CA PRO A 169 -9.26 -24.95 -28.19
C PRO A 169 -8.79 -26.37 -28.57
N GLU A 170 -9.24 -26.90 -29.71
CA GLU A 170 -8.89 -28.26 -30.14
C GLU A 170 -7.41 -28.40 -30.50
N GLU A 171 -6.89 -27.46 -31.30
CA GLU A 171 -5.47 -27.44 -31.67
C GLU A 171 -4.56 -27.24 -30.45
N TYR A 172 -5.01 -26.42 -29.50
CA TYR A 172 -4.29 -26.19 -28.25
C TYR A 172 -4.22 -27.44 -27.37
N LEU A 173 -5.34 -28.19 -27.24
CA LEU A 173 -5.38 -29.44 -26.47
C LEU A 173 -4.55 -30.53 -27.15
N LYS A 174 -4.66 -30.71 -28.46
CA LYS A 174 -3.84 -31.65 -29.24
C LYS A 174 -2.34 -31.37 -29.11
N ALA A 175 -1.95 -30.10 -29.12
CA ALA A 175 -0.56 -29.69 -28.90
C ALA A 175 -0.06 -29.94 -27.46
N LEU A 176 -0.95 -29.94 -26.47
CA LEU A 176 -0.61 -30.30 -25.09
C LEU A 176 -0.47 -31.81 -24.92
N GLU A 177 -1.39 -32.59 -25.51
CA GLU A 177 -1.34 -34.06 -25.52
C GLU A 177 -0.06 -34.57 -26.19
N ASN A 178 0.28 -34.04 -27.37
CA ASN A 178 1.52 -34.41 -28.07
C ASN A 178 2.77 -34.13 -27.24
N LYS A 179 2.80 -33.01 -26.50
CA LYS A 179 3.92 -32.68 -25.61
C LYS A 179 4.00 -33.62 -24.41
N LEU A 180 2.85 -34.02 -23.87
CA LEU A 180 2.78 -34.95 -22.73
C LEU A 180 3.29 -36.34 -23.15
N ILE A 181 2.89 -36.80 -24.34
CA ILE A 181 3.35 -38.05 -24.94
C ILE A 181 4.86 -37.99 -25.21
N GLN A 182 5.36 -36.90 -25.80
CA GLN A 182 6.79 -36.69 -26.04
C GLN A 182 7.62 -36.63 -24.74
N SER A 183 7.05 -36.09 -23.65
CA SER A 183 7.74 -36.04 -22.35
C SER A 183 7.74 -37.37 -21.58
N GLY A 184 6.90 -38.34 -21.99
CA GLY A 184 6.77 -39.65 -21.35
C GLY A 184 7.53 -40.78 -22.06
N LEU A 185 8.16 -40.50 -23.21
CA LEU A 185 9.02 -41.46 -23.89
C LEU A 185 10.45 -41.36 -23.31
N PRO A 186 11.10 -42.49 -22.96
CA PRO A 186 12.53 -42.46 -22.64
C PRO A 186 13.31 -41.98 -23.86
N SER A 187 14.28 -41.10 -23.62
CA SER A 187 15.21 -40.54 -24.62
C SER A 187 16.01 -41.60 -25.35
#